data_AF-A0A850APE3-F1
#
_entry.id   AF-A0A850APE3-F1
#
_cell.length_a   1.000
_cell.length_b   1.000
_cell.length_c   1.000
_cell.angle_alpha   90.00
_cell.angle_beta   90.00
_cell.angle_gamma   90.00
#
_symmetry.space_group_name_H-M   'P 1'
#
loop_
_entity.id
_entity.type
_entity.pdbx_description
1 polymer ?
#
loop_
_entity_poly.entity_id
_entity_poly.type
_entity_poly.pdbx_seq_one_letter_code
_entity_poly.pdbx_strand_id
1 'polypeptide(L)'
;MEQYHSTIGSVAREMLQNFTRKETGNGAPFWDLRENVAWQHQLVMDACGERIAGPAVYSAVFKVLLEIYLAENKEQAEDFLYEIDPCTEVFELTAWLHASDRNMDYLNRVFYHGKPADARHMLAEAHKLYLQDIGARLIEAIDGYILQYIYNGRAAN
;
A
#
# COMPACT_ATOMS: atom_id res chain seq x y z
N MET A 1 -22.88 -3.08 16.25
CA MET A 1 -22.99 -2.09 15.18
C MET A 1 -22.37 -2.73 13.95
N GLU A 2 -23.20 -3.11 12.97
CA GLU A 2 -22.71 -3.61 11.68
C GLU A 2 -22.03 -2.45 10.94
N GLN A 3 -20.71 -2.51 10.78
CA GLN A 3 -20.01 -1.59 9.88
C GLN A 3 -20.27 -2.08 8.46
N TYR A 4 -21.13 -1.37 7.73
CA TYR A 4 -21.28 -1.58 6.30
C TYR A 4 -20.03 -1.02 5.61
N HIS A 5 -19.13 -1.91 5.18
CA HIS A 5 -18.04 -1.57 4.26
C HIS A 5 -18.64 -1.30 2.89
N SER A 6 -18.99 -0.04 2.62
CA SER A 6 -19.66 0.34 1.37
C SER A 6 -18.71 0.98 0.35
N THR A 7 -17.51 1.39 0.77
CA THR A 7 -16.54 2.09 -0.09
C THR A 7 -15.10 1.66 0.17
N ILE A 8 -14.22 1.86 -0.81
CA ILE A 8 -12.77 1.64 -0.68
C ILE A 8 -12.22 2.39 0.54
N GLY A 9 -12.54 3.68 0.67
CA GLY A 9 -12.10 4.53 1.77
C GLY A 9 -12.64 4.07 3.13
N SER A 10 -13.83 3.44 3.19
CA SER A 10 -14.36 2.89 4.44
C SER A 10 -13.54 1.70 4.94
N VAL A 11 -13.12 0.81 4.05
CA VAL A 11 -12.23 -0.31 4.39
C VAL A 11 -10.84 0.22 4.72
N ALA A 12 -10.33 1.17 3.95
CA ALA A 12 -9.01 1.77 4.23
C ALA A 12 -8.95 2.41 5.62
N ARG A 13 -10.01 3.13 6.02
CA ARG A 13 -10.19 3.68 7.37
C ARG A 13 -10.11 2.64 8.46
N GLU A 14 -10.80 1.52 8.28
CA GLU A 14 -10.81 0.43 9.25
C GLU A 14 -9.46 -0.29 9.31
N MET A 15 -8.80 -0.48 8.16
CA MET A 15 -7.44 -1.01 8.11
C MET A 15 -6.49 -0.14 8.92
N LEU A 16 -6.51 1.17 8.69
CA LEU A 16 -5.65 2.13 9.39
C LEU A 16 -5.79 2.10 10.92
N GLN A 17 -6.97 1.79 11.46
CA GLN A 17 -7.19 1.70 12.91
C GLN A 17 -6.38 0.58 13.59
N ASN A 18 -5.93 -0.41 12.81
CA ASN A 18 -5.16 -1.54 13.32
C ASN A 18 -3.66 -1.44 13.03
N PHE A 19 -3.21 -0.37 12.36
CA PHE A 19 -1.79 -0.10 12.23
C PHE A 19 -1.24 0.52 13.52
N THR A 20 -0.03 0.09 13.87
CA THR A 20 0.71 0.58 15.02
C THR A 20 2.08 1.07 14.57
N ARG A 21 2.46 2.25 15.06
CA ARG A 21 3.80 2.78 14.84
C ARG A 21 4.76 2.06 15.78
N LYS A 22 5.83 1.51 15.21
CA LYS A 22 6.94 0.86 15.91
C LYS A 22 8.25 1.56 15.54
N GLU A 23 9.32 1.25 16.26
CA GLU A 23 10.66 1.75 15.98
C GLU A 23 11.62 0.57 15.77
N THR A 24 12.47 0.69 14.77
CA THR A 24 13.58 -0.25 14.53
C THR A 24 14.70 -0.03 15.56
N GLY A 25 15.67 -0.94 15.63
CA GLY A 25 16.82 -0.81 16.54
C GLY A 25 17.70 0.42 16.33
N ASN A 26 17.58 1.11 15.18
CA ASN A 26 18.24 2.39 14.88
C ASN A 26 17.32 3.61 15.05
N GLY A 27 16.13 3.45 15.64
CA GLY A 27 15.18 4.53 15.93
C GLY A 27 14.35 5.01 14.74
N ALA A 28 14.41 4.34 13.58
CA ALA A 28 13.58 4.68 12.44
C ALA A 28 12.14 4.19 12.67
N PRO A 29 11.11 5.03 12.46
CA PRO A 29 9.73 4.60 12.61
C PRO A 29 9.33 3.68 11.45
N PHE A 30 8.53 2.66 11.77
CA PHE A 30 7.83 1.85 10.76
C PHE A 30 6.41 1.57 11.22
N TRP A 31 5.54 1.24 10.27
CA TRP A 31 4.15 0.87 10.56
C TRP A 31 3.97 -0.63 10.42
N ASP A 32 3.23 -1.21 11.36
CA ASP A 32 2.97 -2.64 11.41
C ASP A 32 1.51 -2.91 11.74
N LEU A 33 0.97 -3.97 11.15
CA LEU A 33 -0.41 -4.38 11.34
C LEU A 33 -0.52 -5.28 12.58
N ARG A 34 -1.55 -5.07 13.41
CA ARG A 34 -1.81 -5.92 14.57
C ARG A 34 -2.05 -7.38 14.15
N GLU A 35 -1.37 -8.31 14.83
CA GLU A 35 -1.37 -9.75 14.52
C GLU A 35 -2.77 -10.41 14.49
N ASN A 36 -3.71 -9.90 15.27
CA ASN A 36 -5.03 -10.51 15.45
C ASN A 36 -6.10 -10.03 14.45
N VAL A 37 -5.69 -9.45 13.31
CA VAL A 37 -6.63 -8.92 12.30
C VAL A 37 -6.48 -9.69 10.98
N ALA A 38 -6.86 -10.97 11.02
CA ALA A 38 -6.58 -11.95 9.97
C ALA A 38 -7.06 -11.52 8.56
N TRP A 39 -8.24 -10.90 8.44
CA TRP A 39 -8.75 -10.46 7.16
C TRP A 39 -7.90 -9.33 6.55
N GLN A 40 -7.38 -8.40 7.36
CA GLN A 40 -6.50 -7.32 6.89
C GLN A 40 -5.15 -7.88 6.46
N HIS A 41 -4.60 -8.86 7.18
CA HIS A 41 -3.42 -9.58 6.76
C HIS A 41 -3.64 -10.30 5.43
N GLN A 42 -4.81 -10.91 5.21
CA GLN A 42 -5.14 -11.55 3.93
C GLN A 42 -5.13 -10.54 2.78
N LEU A 43 -5.78 -9.37 2.94
CA LEU A 43 -5.77 -8.33 1.91
C LEU A 43 -4.36 -7.83 1.58
N VAL A 44 -3.51 -7.67 2.60
CA VAL A 44 -2.11 -7.31 2.41
C VAL A 44 -1.35 -8.40 1.66
N MET A 45 -1.56 -9.67 2.00
CA MET A 45 -0.93 -10.80 1.30
C MET A 45 -1.39 -10.90 -0.15
N ASP A 46 -2.68 -10.75 -0.41
CA ASP A 46 -3.25 -10.75 -1.76
C ASP A 46 -2.67 -9.60 -2.59
N ALA A 47 -2.53 -8.41 -2.00
CA ALA A 47 -1.97 -7.25 -2.67
C ALA A 47 -0.45 -7.36 -2.93
N CYS A 48 0.29 -7.96 -1.99
CA CYS A 48 1.75 -8.01 -2.03
C CYS A 48 2.30 -9.25 -2.75
N GLY A 49 1.47 -10.27 -2.98
CA GLY A 49 1.83 -11.51 -3.66
C GLY A 49 2.98 -12.23 -2.96
N GLU A 50 4.00 -12.64 -3.72
CA GLU A 50 5.18 -13.35 -3.19
C GLU A 50 6.16 -12.46 -2.40
N ARG A 51 5.84 -11.17 -2.20
CA ARG A 51 6.68 -10.31 -1.35
C ARG A 51 6.54 -10.77 0.10
N ILE A 52 7.68 -10.97 0.76
CA ILE A 52 7.69 -11.26 2.20
C ILE A 52 7.09 -10.05 2.92
N ALA A 53 5.96 -10.25 3.58
CA ALA A 53 5.32 -9.22 4.40
C ALA A 53 6.29 -8.86 5.54
N GLY A 54 6.89 -7.68 5.43
CA GLY A 54 7.84 -7.14 6.39
C GLY A 54 7.57 -5.65 6.65
N PRO A 55 8.34 -5.02 7.56
CA PRO A 55 8.12 -3.63 7.96
C PRO A 55 7.99 -2.63 6.81
N ALA A 56 8.80 -2.77 5.76
CA ALA A 56 8.75 -1.93 4.57
C ALA A 56 7.44 -2.09 3.77
N VAL A 57 6.93 -3.32 3.66
CA VAL A 57 5.68 -3.61 2.97
C VAL A 57 4.50 -3.02 3.74
N TYR A 58 4.43 -3.25 5.05
CA TYR A 58 3.36 -2.68 5.88
C TYR A 58 3.41 -1.14 5.92
N SER A 59 4.59 -0.55 5.88
CA SER A 59 4.73 0.91 5.81
C SER A 59 4.28 1.47 4.45
N ALA A 60 4.55 0.75 3.35
CA ALA A 60 4.02 1.10 2.03
C ALA A 60 2.50 0.97 1.98
N VAL A 61 1.94 -0.13 2.50
CA VAL A 61 0.49 -0.34 2.61
C VAL A 61 -0.15 0.78 3.44
N PHE A 62 0.42 1.10 4.60
CA PHE A 62 -0.07 2.20 5.44
C PHE A 62 -0.12 3.53 4.67
N LYS A 63 0.94 3.85 3.92
CA LYS A 63 0.99 5.06 3.08
C LYS A 63 -0.08 5.06 1.99
N VAL A 64 -0.26 3.95 1.28
CA VAL A 64 -1.32 3.79 0.28
C VAL A 64 -2.71 3.95 0.90
N LEU A 65 -2.95 3.36 2.08
CA LEU A 65 -4.23 3.44 2.77
C LEU A 65 -4.58 4.88 3.17
N LEU A 66 -3.58 5.70 3.52
CA LEU A 66 -3.77 7.13 3.76
C LEU A 66 -4.17 7.87 2.48
N GLU A 67 -3.57 7.51 1.34
CA GLU A 67 -3.88 8.13 0.04
C GLU A 67 -5.32 7.87 -0.39
N ILE A 68 -5.77 6.61 -0.28
CA ILE A 68 -7.11 6.19 -0.71
C ILE A 68 -8.18 6.39 0.39
N TYR A 69 -7.83 7.03 1.50
CA TYR A 69 -8.67 7.16 2.69
C TYR A 69 -10.06 7.74 2.43
N LEU A 70 -10.15 8.68 1.48
CA LEU A 70 -11.39 9.39 1.14
C LEU A 70 -12.11 8.78 -0.08
N ALA A 71 -11.57 7.73 -0.69
CA ALA A 71 -12.12 7.19 -1.93
C ALA A 71 -13.49 6.54 -1.71
N GLU A 72 -14.46 6.90 -2.53
CA GLU A 72 -15.81 6.35 -2.52
C GLU A 72 -15.90 5.06 -3.35
N ASN A 73 -15.05 4.92 -4.36
CA ASN A 73 -15.04 3.79 -5.29
C ASN A 73 -13.62 3.52 -5.81
N LYS A 74 -13.48 2.46 -6.61
CA LYS A 74 -12.20 2.04 -7.20
C LYS A 74 -11.56 3.11 -8.08
N GLU A 75 -12.33 3.71 -8.99
CA GLU A 75 -11.85 4.73 -9.94
C GLU A 75 -11.24 5.94 -9.19
N GLN A 76 -11.95 6.45 -8.18
CA GLN A 76 -11.44 7.56 -7.37
C GLN A 76 -10.19 7.18 -6.56
N ALA A 77 -10.11 5.94 -6.07
CA ALA A 77 -8.92 5.45 -5.37
C ALA A 77 -7.71 5.37 -6.29
N GLU A 78 -7.91 4.94 -7.55
CA GLU A 78 -6.86 4.90 -8.58
C GLU A 78 -6.38 6.31 -8.94
N ASP A 79 -7.28 7.29 -9.02
CA ASP A 79 -6.93 8.70 -9.25
C ASP A 79 -6.05 9.26 -8.12
N PHE A 80 -6.42 9.04 -6.85
CA PHE A 80 -5.60 9.48 -5.71
C PHE A 80 -4.23 8.80 -5.73
N LEU A 81 -4.20 7.50 -6.03
CA LEU A 81 -2.96 6.74 -6.10
C LEU A 81 -2.03 7.22 -7.22
N TYR A 82 -2.58 7.72 -8.34
CA TYR A 82 -1.77 8.28 -9.42
C TYR A 82 -0.92 9.48 -8.94
N GLU A 83 -1.47 10.28 -8.03
CA GLU A 83 -0.81 11.46 -7.46
C GLU A 83 0.10 11.16 -6.27
N ILE A 84 0.14 9.91 -5.78
CA ILE A 84 0.90 9.54 -4.57
C ILE A 84 2.35 10.03 -4.60
N ASP A 85 2.77 10.66 -3.50
CA ASP A 85 4.14 11.14 -3.35
C ASP A 85 5.07 10.00 -2.91
N PRO A 86 6.29 9.88 -3.46
CA PRO A 86 7.29 8.95 -2.95
C PRO A 86 7.85 9.39 -1.59
N CYS A 87 8.72 8.58 -1.00
CA CYS A 87 9.58 9.06 0.08
C CYS A 87 10.60 10.04 -0.51
N THR A 88 10.98 11.07 0.26
CA THR A 88 11.93 12.10 -0.17
C THR A 88 13.30 11.92 0.46
N GLU A 89 13.37 11.22 1.60
CA GLU A 89 14.59 10.98 2.35
C GLU A 89 15.44 9.89 1.67
N VAL A 90 16.69 10.24 1.35
CA VAL A 90 17.60 9.34 0.61
C VAL A 90 17.84 8.04 1.38
N PHE A 91 17.97 8.12 2.71
CA PHE A 91 18.14 6.94 3.55
C PHE A 91 16.92 5.99 3.47
N GLU A 92 15.70 6.51 3.41
CA GLU A 92 14.49 5.68 3.28
C GLU A 92 14.41 5.06 1.88
N LEU A 93 14.73 5.82 0.84
CA LEU A 93 14.73 5.35 -0.54
C LEU A 93 15.78 4.26 -0.78
N THR A 94 16.98 4.39 -0.21
CA THR A 94 18.01 3.35 -0.33
C THR A 94 17.66 2.12 0.52
N ALA A 95 17.11 2.31 1.72
CA ALA A 95 16.62 1.20 2.54
C ALA A 95 15.50 0.42 1.82
N TRP A 96 14.57 1.12 1.17
CA TRP A 96 13.56 0.50 0.32
C TRP A 96 14.19 -0.28 -0.83
N LEU A 97 15.14 0.31 -1.57
CA LEU A 97 15.79 -0.37 -2.69
C LEU A 97 16.45 -1.68 -2.26
N HIS A 98 17.11 -1.70 -1.09
CA HIS A 98 17.75 -2.89 -0.53
C HIS A 98 16.80 -3.91 0.09
N ALA A 99 15.53 -3.55 0.32
CA ALA A 99 14.57 -4.45 0.95
C ALA A 99 14.15 -5.63 0.06
N SER A 100 14.31 -5.51 -1.26
CA SER A 100 14.00 -6.58 -2.21
C SER A 100 14.69 -6.35 -3.55
N ASP A 101 15.25 -7.40 -4.14
CA ASP A 101 15.81 -7.35 -5.50
C ASP A 101 14.77 -6.94 -6.55
N ARG A 102 13.48 -7.22 -6.30
CA ARG A 102 12.37 -6.81 -7.18
C ARG A 102 12.23 -5.28 -7.27
N ASN A 103 12.75 -4.53 -6.29
CA ASN A 103 12.69 -3.08 -6.32
C ASN A 103 13.58 -2.50 -7.43
N MET A 104 14.60 -3.25 -7.87
CA MET A 104 15.41 -2.91 -9.04
C MET A 104 14.61 -2.86 -10.33
N ASP A 105 13.49 -3.58 -10.43
CA ASP A 105 12.64 -3.55 -11.63
C ASP A 105 11.98 -2.18 -11.81
N TYR A 106 11.54 -1.52 -10.73
CA TYR A 106 11.04 -0.15 -10.81
C TYR A 106 12.13 0.83 -11.18
N LEU A 107 13.33 0.63 -10.63
CA LEU A 107 14.49 1.45 -10.96
C LEU A 107 14.83 1.34 -12.46
N ASN A 108 14.83 0.13 -13.01
CA ASN A 108 15.01 -0.11 -14.44
C ASN A 108 13.91 0.55 -15.27
N ARG A 109 12.64 0.47 -14.86
CA ARG A 109 11.53 1.13 -15.57
C ARG A 109 11.74 2.64 -15.65
N VAL A 110 12.12 3.30 -14.55
CA VAL A 110 12.42 4.74 -14.55
C VAL A 110 13.64 5.04 -15.42
N PHE A 111 14.68 4.19 -15.38
CA PHE A 111 15.87 4.38 -16.20
C PHE A 111 15.58 4.33 -17.70
N TYR A 112 14.81 3.34 -18.15
CA TYR A 112 14.56 3.11 -19.58
C TYR A 112 13.47 4.01 -20.16
N HIS A 113 12.47 4.41 -19.36
CA HIS A 113 11.31 5.16 -19.84
C HIS A 113 11.28 6.61 -19.35
N GLY A 114 12.07 6.94 -18.33
CA GLY A 114 12.14 8.28 -17.75
C GLY A 114 13.29 9.12 -18.30
N LYS A 115 13.34 10.37 -17.83
CA LYS A 115 14.48 11.27 -17.96
C LYS A 115 14.84 11.80 -16.57
N PRO A 116 15.31 10.94 -15.65
CA PRO A 116 15.63 11.38 -14.30
C PRO A 116 16.74 12.42 -14.35
N ALA A 117 16.58 13.46 -13.53
CA ALA A 117 17.55 14.55 -13.45
C ALA A 117 18.85 14.10 -12.76
N ASP A 118 18.71 13.25 -11.74
CA ASP A 118 19.81 12.67 -10.97
C ASP A 118 19.37 11.34 -10.33
N ALA A 119 20.29 10.69 -9.60
CA ALA A 119 20.04 9.42 -8.94
C ALA A 119 18.97 9.50 -7.83
N ARG A 120 18.83 10.64 -7.15
CA ARG A 120 17.80 10.82 -6.11
C ARG A 120 16.41 10.90 -6.73
N HIS A 121 16.27 11.69 -7.78
CA HIS A 121 15.04 11.79 -8.56
C HIS A 121 14.67 10.42 -9.13
N MET A 122 15.64 9.68 -9.67
CA MET A 122 15.42 8.31 -10.15
C MET A 122 14.91 7.35 -9.07
N LEU A 123 15.48 7.38 -7.87
CA LEU A 123 15.03 6.58 -6.74
C LEU A 123 13.63 6.96 -6.27
N ALA A 124 13.33 8.26 -6.20
CA ALA A 124 12.02 8.76 -5.81
C ALA A 124 10.93 8.32 -6.80
N GLU A 125 11.16 8.48 -8.11
CA GLU A 125 10.22 8.02 -9.14
C GLU A 125 10.04 6.49 -9.11
N ALA A 126 11.10 5.73 -8.88
CA ALA A 126 11.02 4.28 -8.79
C ALA A 126 10.18 3.86 -7.57
N HIS A 127 10.36 4.55 -6.45
CA HIS A 127 9.55 4.36 -5.25
C HIS A 127 8.09 4.75 -5.47
N LYS A 128 7.81 5.83 -6.24
CA LYS A 128 6.45 6.21 -6.61
C LYS A 128 5.76 5.10 -7.42
N LEU A 129 6.43 4.57 -8.45
CA LEU A 129 5.90 3.44 -9.22
C LEU A 129 5.65 2.19 -8.35
N TYR A 130 6.50 1.94 -7.37
CA TYR A 130 6.29 0.87 -6.40
C TYR A 130 5.06 1.07 -5.53
N LEU A 131 4.85 2.28 -5.00
CA LEU A 131 3.66 2.63 -4.24
C LEU A 131 2.39 2.48 -5.09
N GLN A 132 2.42 2.96 -6.34
CA GLN A 132 1.31 2.80 -7.28
C GLN A 132 1.01 1.33 -7.59
N ASP A 133 2.03 0.51 -7.79
CA ASP A 133 1.83 -0.92 -8.08
C ASP A 133 1.35 -1.72 -6.86
N ILE A 134 1.76 -1.36 -5.64
CA ILE A 134 1.14 -1.92 -4.43
C ILE A 134 -0.29 -1.42 -4.27
N GLY A 135 -0.51 -0.12 -4.48
CA GLY A 135 -1.81 0.48 -4.27
C GLY A 135 -2.87 -0.04 -5.22
N ALA A 136 -2.55 -0.25 -6.50
CA ALA A 136 -3.49 -0.82 -7.46
C ALA A 136 -3.97 -2.20 -7.02
N ARG A 137 -3.03 -3.07 -6.61
CA ARG A 137 -3.36 -4.41 -6.11
C ARG A 137 -4.11 -4.38 -4.77
N LEU A 138 -3.80 -3.42 -3.90
CA LEU A 138 -4.52 -3.25 -2.63
C LEU A 138 -5.96 -2.78 -2.87
N ILE A 139 -6.17 -1.84 -3.80
CA ILE A 139 -7.50 -1.39 -4.20
C ILE A 139 -8.30 -2.57 -4.76
N GLU A 140 -7.70 -3.41 -5.62
CA GLU A 140 -8.35 -4.61 -6.15
C GLU A 140 -8.71 -5.62 -5.05
N ALA A 141 -7.82 -5.85 -4.08
CA ALA A 141 -8.09 -6.72 -2.94
C ALA A 141 -9.26 -6.18 -2.09
N ILE A 142 -9.26 -4.87 -1.81
CA ILE A 142 -10.32 -4.20 -1.05
C ILE A 142 -11.66 -4.28 -1.81
N ASP A 143 -11.66 -4.01 -3.11
CA ASP A 143 -12.87 -4.07 -3.94
C ASP A 143 -13.45 -5.50 -3.96
N GLY A 144 -12.59 -6.51 -4.14
CA GLY A 144 -12.96 -7.92 -4.04
C GLY A 144 -13.56 -8.29 -2.67
N TYR A 145 -12.98 -7.77 -1.58
CA TYR A 145 -13.50 -7.95 -0.22
C TYR A 145 -14.89 -7.34 -0.05
N ILE A 146 -15.10 -6.10 -0.51
CA ILE A 146 -16.40 -5.42 -0.45
C ILE A 146 -17.46 -6.23 -1.21
N LEU A 147 -17.14 -6.69 -2.42
CA LEU A 147 -18.06 -7.50 -3.25
C LEU A 147 -18.42 -8.82 -2.57
N GLN A 148 -17.46 -9.51 -1.96
CA GLN A 148 -17.73 -10.75 -1.20
C GLN A 148 -18.62 -10.49 0.02
N TYR A 149 -18.39 -9.41 0.76
CA TYR A 149 -19.22 -9.04 1.92
C TYR A 149 -20.66 -8.71 1.51
N ILE A 150 -20.84 -7.93 0.43
CA ILE A 150 -22.17 -7.61 -0.10
C ILE A 150 -22.90 -8.88 -0.55
N TYR A 151 -22.19 -9.79 -1.23
CA TYR A 151 -22.78 -11.04 -1.70
C TYR A 151 -23.20 -11.97 -0.55
N ASN A 152 -22.32 -12.15 0.44
CA ASN A 152 -22.61 -12.99 1.61
C ASN A 152 -23.69 -12.39 2.52
N GLY A 153 -23.76 -11.06 2.65
CA GLY A 153 -24.82 -10.37 3.38
C GLY A 153 -26.20 -10.43 2.69
N ARG A 154 -26.24 -10.60 1.36
CA ARG A 154 -27.49 -10.83 0.61
C ARG A 154 -27.97 -12.28 0.65
N ALA A 155 -27.09 -13.25 0.87
CA ALA A 155 -27.45 -14.67 0.99
C ALA A 155 -28.01 -15.04 2.38
N ALA A 156 -27.86 -14.16 3.38
CA ALA A 156 -28.32 -14.36 4.76
C ALA A 156 -29.68 -13.70 5.07
N ASN A 157 -30.31 -13.04 4.10
CA ASN A 157 -31.64 -12.42 4.18
C ASN A 157 -32.62 -13.11 3.22
#